data_AF-A0A4U6WZE2-F1
#
_entry.id   AF-A0A4U6WZE2-F1
#
_cell.length_a   1.000
_cell.length_b   1.000
_cell.length_c   1.000
_cell.angle_alpha   90.00
_cell.angle_beta   90.00
_cell.angle_gamma   90.00
#
_symmetry.space_group_name_H-M   'P 1'
#
loop_
_entity.id
_entity.type
_entity.pdbx_description
1 polymer ?
#
loop_
_entity_poly.entity_id
_entity_poly.type
_entity_poly.pdbx_seq_one_letter_code
_entity_poly.pdbx_strand_id
1 'polypeptide(L)'
;HLHLACLRLGADIGLFKTLSGSEKPLSVDNLGKQLNIAPDLLGRVLRFLASVGTLKQTSKDSYAPDKISHAMASLGLDSGVHLLFDIHDKTYQALPDALAELGYKDVEDIRDGVFQRAYGTDLSCYEYLVHHPELQGYMQDAMKLQPPDGDWLAALPVEKEVAQWRGAAASDPERVLFVDIGGGMGHQCLRFRERYPDAPGRVVVQDMPITIGRIPKPMPHGVEAMAHSFDDPQPIKSEFLFFLPSPLDAKFYYLRNVLHGLPYDHAVSVLKKLAASMGADSRLVIDDLVIPDEGACRQACQLDFVMMASIAGRKRTRTQWYTLLEAAGFKILDIHTYTWPLQDSLIMASPVHVG
;
A
#
# COMPACT_ATOMS: atom_id res chain seq x y z
N HIS A 1 -1.07 8.81 -21.76
CA HIS A 1 -1.57 7.77 -22.68
C HIS A 1 -0.52 7.30 -23.66
N LEU A 2 -0.14 8.07 -24.70
CA LEU A 2 0.78 7.55 -25.75
C LEU A 2 2.15 7.08 -25.21
N HIS A 3 2.76 7.84 -24.30
CA HIS A 3 4.05 7.43 -23.72
C HIS A 3 3.97 6.11 -22.97
N LEU A 4 2.97 5.96 -22.10
CA LEU A 4 2.73 4.72 -21.37
C LEU A 4 2.44 3.54 -22.30
N ALA A 5 1.65 3.75 -23.37
CA ALA A 5 1.40 2.73 -24.38
C ALA A 5 2.69 2.29 -25.10
N CYS A 6 3.59 3.23 -25.44
CA CYS A 6 4.88 2.89 -26.03
C CYS A 6 5.83 2.20 -25.03
N LEU A 7 5.78 2.55 -23.74
CA LEU A 7 6.51 1.82 -22.70
C LEU A 7 5.98 0.39 -22.56
N ARG A 8 4.66 0.21 -22.54
CA ARG A 8 4.00 -1.09 -22.46
C ARG A 8 4.37 -1.98 -23.64
N LEU A 9 4.25 -1.46 -24.86
CA LEU A 9 4.72 -2.15 -26.07
C LEU A 9 6.21 -2.49 -25.99
N GLY A 10 7.05 -1.57 -25.50
CA GLY A 10 8.48 -1.79 -25.32
C GLY A 10 8.78 -2.93 -24.33
N ALA A 11 7.99 -3.05 -23.27
CA ALA A 11 8.06 -4.16 -22.32
C ALA A 11 7.67 -5.49 -22.99
N ASP A 12 6.54 -5.55 -23.69
CA ASP A 12 6.04 -6.75 -24.39
C ASP A 12 7.07 -7.34 -25.37
N ILE A 13 7.70 -6.47 -26.17
CA ILE A 13 8.65 -6.91 -27.20
C ILE A 13 10.07 -7.11 -26.64
N GLY A 14 10.29 -6.91 -25.33
CA GLY A 14 11.63 -7.03 -24.72
C GLY A 14 12.61 -5.94 -25.16
N LEU A 15 12.12 -4.79 -25.62
CA LEU A 15 12.94 -3.70 -26.16
C LEU A 15 13.98 -3.22 -25.15
N PHE A 16 13.56 -2.95 -23.91
CA PHE A 16 14.45 -2.37 -22.90
C PHE A 16 15.54 -3.33 -22.47
N LYS A 17 15.21 -4.62 -22.29
CA LYS A 17 16.19 -5.67 -21.97
C LYS A 17 17.22 -5.82 -23.09
N THR A 18 16.77 -5.88 -24.34
CA THR A 18 17.67 -5.99 -25.51
C THR A 18 18.57 -4.77 -25.65
N LEU A 19 18.01 -3.56 -25.52
CA LEU A 19 18.77 -2.32 -25.68
C LEU A 19 19.77 -2.12 -24.53
N SER A 20 19.36 -2.37 -23.29
CA SER A 20 20.21 -2.24 -22.10
C SER A 20 21.27 -3.33 -21.97
N GLY A 21 21.10 -4.47 -22.65
CA GLY A 21 22.11 -5.53 -22.74
C GLY A 21 23.22 -5.26 -23.76
N SER A 22 23.10 -4.19 -24.57
CA SER A 22 24.09 -3.86 -25.60
C SER A 22 25.09 -2.80 -25.14
N GLU A 23 26.39 -3.06 -25.35
CA GLU A 23 27.45 -2.07 -25.10
C GLU A 23 27.52 -0.96 -26.18
N LYS A 24 26.88 -1.18 -27.32
CA LYS A 24 26.91 -0.26 -28.48
C LYS A 24 25.50 0.14 -28.89
N PRO A 25 25.33 1.32 -29.52
CA PRO A 25 24.05 1.69 -30.10
C PRO A 25 23.60 0.66 -31.16
N LEU A 26 22.31 0.36 -31.16
CA LEU A 26 21.69 -0.59 -32.08
C LEU A 26 20.86 0.15 -33.13
N SER A 27 20.99 -0.27 -34.39
CA SER A 27 20.15 0.26 -35.47
C SER A 27 18.73 -0.29 -35.40
N VAL A 28 17.77 0.43 -36.00
CA VAL A 28 16.37 -0.02 -36.14
C VAL A 28 16.31 -1.38 -36.83
N ASP A 29 17.09 -1.61 -37.89
CA ASP A 29 17.10 -2.89 -38.61
C ASP A 29 17.63 -4.04 -37.74
N ASN A 30 18.68 -3.79 -36.94
CA ASN A 30 19.24 -4.81 -36.05
C ASN A 30 18.27 -5.13 -34.91
N LEU A 31 17.68 -4.11 -34.28
CA LEU A 31 16.65 -4.31 -33.26
C LEU A 31 15.42 -5.02 -33.85
N GLY A 32 14.97 -4.61 -35.03
CA GLY A 32 13.82 -5.22 -35.71
C GLY A 32 14.01 -6.71 -35.97
N LYS A 33 15.22 -7.11 -36.40
CA LYS A 33 15.59 -8.53 -36.55
C LYS A 33 15.62 -9.29 -35.22
N GLN A 34 16.22 -8.71 -34.19
CA GLN A 34 16.33 -9.35 -32.87
C GLN A 34 14.98 -9.52 -32.17
N LEU A 35 14.12 -8.50 -32.27
CA LEU A 35 12.82 -8.46 -31.61
C LEU A 35 11.68 -9.02 -32.48
N ASN A 36 11.97 -9.38 -33.74
CA ASN A 36 10.99 -9.79 -34.74
C ASN A 36 9.87 -8.76 -34.98
N ILE A 37 10.25 -7.48 -35.16
CA ILE A 37 9.34 -6.36 -35.37
C ILE A 37 9.66 -5.66 -36.70
N ALA A 38 8.62 -5.24 -37.42
CA ALA A 38 8.77 -4.47 -38.66
C ALA A 38 9.58 -3.18 -38.43
N PRO A 39 10.66 -2.91 -39.20
CA PRO A 39 11.54 -1.76 -38.98
C PRO A 39 10.81 -0.42 -38.96
N ASP A 40 9.84 -0.21 -39.84
CA ASP A 40 9.10 1.06 -39.90
C ASP A 40 8.26 1.32 -38.64
N LEU A 41 7.60 0.29 -38.12
CA LEU A 41 6.85 0.37 -36.87
C LEU A 41 7.81 0.66 -35.71
N LEU A 42 8.88 -0.13 -35.59
CA LEU A 42 9.85 0.00 -34.52
C LEU A 42 10.52 1.38 -34.55
N GLY A 43 10.90 1.86 -35.73
CA GLY A 43 11.48 3.19 -35.92
C GLY A 43 10.55 4.31 -35.44
N ARG A 44 9.23 4.20 -35.64
CA ARG A 44 8.25 5.18 -35.10
C ARG A 44 8.23 5.18 -33.57
N VAL A 45 8.21 4.00 -32.96
CA VAL A 45 8.21 3.85 -31.50
C VAL A 45 9.51 4.39 -30.89
N LEU A 46 10.66 4.00 -31.46
CA LEU A 46 11.98 4.45 -31.00
C LEU A 46 12.16 5.96 -31.13
N ARG A 47 11.74 6.58 -32.24
CA ARG A 47 11.77 8.04 -32.38
C ARG A 47 10.96 8.74 -31.30
N PHE A 48 9.76 8.24 -31.02
CA PHE A 48 8.92 8.80 -29.97
C PHE A 48 9.55 8.63 -28.58
N LEU A 49 9.97 7.41 -28.21
CA LEU A 49 10.62 7.12 -26.92
C LEU A 49 11.92 7.93 -26.73
N ALA A 50 12.68 8.16 -27.80
CA ALA A 50 13.84 9.05 -27.78
C ALA A 50 13.45 10.51 -27.52
N SER A 51 12.40 11.01 -28.17
CA SER A 51 11.95 12.40 -28.04
C SER A 51 11.48 12.78 -26.63
N VAL A 52 11.06 11.79 -25.83
CA VAL A 52 10.64 11.96 -24.43
C VAL A 52 11.70 11.47 -23.42
N GLY A 53 12.93 11.22 -23.88
CA GLY A 53 14.06 10.88 -23.01
C GLY A 53 14.01 9.49 -22.37
N THR A 54 13.22 8.56 -22.91
CA THR A 54 13.21 7.17 -22.41
C THR A 54 14.49 6.42 -22.81
N LEU A 55 15.00 6.72 -24.00
CA LEU A 55 16.22 6.17 -24.59
C LEU A 55 16.92 7.27 -25.40
N LYS A 56 18.13 7.02 -25.89
CA LYS A 56 18.93 8.01 -26.60
C LYS A 56 19.04 7.67 -28.08
N GLN A 57 18.67 8.60 -28.97
CA GLN A 57 19.01 8.50 -30.38
C GLN A 57 20.46 8.96 -30.59
N THR A 58 21.32 8.11 -31.15
CA THR A 58 22.75 8.41 -31.34
C THR A 58 23.10 8.83 -32.76
N SER A 59 22.30 8.39 -33.75
CA SER A 59 22.41 8.82 -35.15
C SER A 59 21.11 8.47 -35.89
N LYS A 60 21.11 8.63 -37.23
CA LYS A 60 19.98 8.19 -38.07
C LYS A 60 19.68 6.72 -37.81
N ASP A 61 18.46 6.45 -37.36
CA ASP A 61 17.94 5.10 -37.09
C ASP A 61 18.82 4.25 -36.16
N SER A 62 19.50 4.87 -35.20
CA SER A 62 20.35 4.18 -34.21
C SER A 62 20.14 4.73 -32.81
N TYR A 63 20.03 3.83 -31.84
CA TYR A 63 19.60 4.12 -30.47
C TYR A 63 20.44 3.39 -29.44
N ALA A 64 20.60 3.99 -28.27
CA ALA A 64 21.28 3.46 -27.11
C ALA A 64 20.39 3.58 -25.86
N PRO A 65 20.60 2.75 -24.83
CA PRO A 65 19.87 2.90 -23.57
C PRO A 65 20.24 4.22 -22.87
N ASP A 66 19.29 4.73 -22.10
CA ASP A 66 19.43 5.81 -21.12
C ASP A 66 18.88 5.35 -19.74
N LYS A 67 18.92 6.22 -18.73
CA LYS A 67 18.51 5.95 -17.35
C LYS A 67 17.15 5.28 -17.24
N ILE A 68 16.13 5.79 -17.95
CA ILE A 68 14.77 5.22 -17.90
C ILE A 68 14.75 3.84 -18.53
N SER A 69 15.31 3.64 -19.72
CA SER A 69 15.34 2.31 -20.34
C SER A 69 16.13 1.27 -19.52
N HIS A 70 17.20 1.66 -18.83
CA HIS A 70 17.89 0.77 -17.89
C HIS A 70 17.01 0.38 -16.71
N ALA A 71 16.27 1.34 -16.15
CA ALA A 71 15.32 1.06 -15.08
C ALA A 71 14.22 0.11 -15.58
N MET A 72 13.67 0.36 -16.77
CA MET A 72 12.65 -0.48 -17.42
C MET A 72 13.12 -1.90 -17.76
N ALA A 73 14.43 -2.15 -17.88
CA ALA A 73 14.94 -3.50 -18.08
C ALA A 73 14.82 -4.39 -16.83
N SER A 74 14.56 -3.82 -15.64
CA SER A 74 14.29 -4.58 -14.42
C SER A 74 12.88 -5.19 -14.42
N LEU A 75 12.74 -6.41 -13.88
CA LEU A 75 11.44 -7.13 -13.80
C LEU A 75 10.37 -6.32 -13.06
N GLY A 76 10.80 -5.52 -12.08
CA GLY A 76 9.89 -4.66 -11.34
C GLY A 76 9.22 -3.62 -12.22
N LEU A 77 10.00 -2.77 -12.88
CA LEU A 77 9.44 -1.66 -13.65
C LEU A 77 8.72 -2.13 -14.92
N ASP A 78 9.09 -3.30 -15.45
CA ASP A 78 8.32 -4.05 -16.42
C ASP A 78 6.89 -4.28 -15.90
N SER A 79 6.72 -5.01 -14.79
CA SER A 79 5.42 -5.22 -14.15
C SER A 79 4.69 -3.93 -13.79
N GLY A 80 5.42 -2.90 -13.35
CA GLY A 80 4.86 -1.59 -13.02
C GLY A 80 4.19 -0.90 -14.23
N VAL A 81 4.79 -1.00 -15.42
CA VAL A 81 4.18 -0.43 -16.64
C VAL A 81 2.94 -1.19 -17.07
N HIS A 82 2.93 -2.51 -16.91
CA HIS A 82 1.74 -3.32 -17.15
C HIS A 82 0.62 -2.97 -16.16
N LEU A 83 0.92 -2.86 -14.87
CA LEU A 83 -0.04 -2.39 -13.86
C LEU A 83 -0.61 -1.02 -14.23
N LEU A 84 0.25 -0.06 -14.58
CA LEU A 84 -0.16 1.29 -14.92
C LEU A 84 -1.04 1.33 -16.18
N PHE A 85 -0.72 0.55 -17.20
CA PHE A 85 -1.44 0.60 -18.48
C PHE A 85 -2.67 -0.32 -18.49
N ASP A 86 -2.49 -1.60 -18.18
CA ASP A 86 -3.52 -2.63 -18.31
C ASP A 86 -4.59 -2.53 -17.20
N ILE A 87 -4.27 -1.85 -16.10
CA ILE A 87 -5.18 -1.62 -14.97
C ILE A 87 -5.53 -0.16 -14.82
N HIS A 88 -4.58 0.67 -14.39
CA HIS A 88 -4.91 2.03 -13.98
C HIS A 88 -5.36 2.92 -15.16
N ASP A 89 -4.65 2.92 -16.29
CA ASP A 89 -5.03 3.72 -17.46
C ASP A 89 -6.41 3.32 -17.98
N LYS A 90 -6.74 2.02 -17.98
CA LYS A 90 -8.07 1.53 -18.35
C LYS A 90 -9.17 2.10 -17.45
N THR A 91 -8.96 2.09 -16.13
CA THR A 91 -9.91 2.72 -15.18
C THR A 91 -9.99 4.24 -15.37
N TYR A 92 -8.88 4.91 -15.70
CA TYR A 92 -8.88 6.35 -15.96
C TYR A 92 -9.60 6.74 -17.24
N GLN A 93 -9.52 5.94 -18.30
CA GLN A 93 -10.28 6.17 -19.53
C GLN A 93 -11.79 6.06 -19.28
N ALA A 94 -12.22 5.11 -18.43
CA ALA A 94 -13.62 4.93 -18.08
C ALA A 94 -14.13 5.94 -17.06
N LEU A 95 -13.24 6.62 -16.32
CA LEU A 95 -13.58 7.43 -15.16
C LEU A 95 -14.64 8.51 -15.43
N PRO A 96 -14.55 9.35 -16.49
CA PRO A 96 -15.53 10.41 -16.70
C PRO A 96 -16.95 9.88 -16.92
N ASP A 97 -17.09 8.87 -17.77
CA ASP A 97 -18.38 8.26 -18.08
C ASP A 97 -18.93 7.49 -16.87
N ALA A 98 -18.05 6.76 -16.16
CA ALA A 98 -18.43 6.03 -14.97
C ALA A 98 -18.97 6.94 -13.85
N LEU A 99 -18.31 8.08 -13.61
CA LEU A 99 -18.79 9.04 -12.62
C LEU A 99 -20.10 9.72 -13.06
N ALA A 100 -20.30 9.94 -14.37
CA ALA A 100 -21.56 10.45 -14.88
C ALA A 100 -22.71 9.46 -14.63
N GLU A 101 -22.50 8.17 -14.89
CA GLU A 101 -23.48 7.11 -14.61
C GLU A 101 -23.79 6.96 -13.11
N LEU A 102 -22.78 7.10 -12.25
CA LEU A 102 -22.92 7.09 -10.80
C LEU A 102 -23.54 8.39 -10.24
N GLY A 103 -23.87 9.35 -11.10
CA GLY A 103 -24.48 10.61 -10.71
C GLY A 103 -23.56 11.52 -9.90
N TYR A 104 -22.25 11.43 -10.13
CA TYR A 104 -21.19 12.22 -9.48
C TYR A 104 -21.22 12.13 -7.95
N LYS A 105 -21.55 10.96 -7.42
CA LYS A 105 -21.49 10.65 -5.99
C LYS A 105 -20.17 9.99 -5.61
N ASP A 106 -19.88 9.98 -4.31
CA ASP A 106 -18.80 9.18 -3.76
C ASP A 106 -18.97 7.70 -4.16
N VAL A 107 -17.86 7.08 -4.57
CA VAL A 107 -17.80 5.65 -4.89
C VAL A 107 -17.46 4.90 -3.60
N GLU A 108 -18.42 4.17 -3.05
CA GLU A 108 -18.29 3.51 -1.74
C GLU A 108 -18.45 1.98 -1.79
N ASP A 109 -18.91 1.43 -2.93
CA ASP A 109 -19.03 -0.02 -3.12
C ASP A 109 -17.92 -0.51 -4.06
N ILE A 110 -17.09 -1.43 -3.56
CA ILE A 110 -16.00 -2.07 -4.31
C ILE A 110 -16.50 -2.89 -5.51
N ARG A 111 -17.80 -3.23 -5.55
CA ARG A 111 -18.47 -3.94 -6.65
C ARG A 111 -19.33 -3.04 -7.54
N ASP A 112 -19.48 -1.76 -7.23
CA ASP A 112 -20.22 -0.82 -8.07
C ASP A 112 -19.46 0.50 -8.19
N GLY A 113 -18.37 0.46 -8.98
CA GLY A 113 -17.51 1.62 -9.18
C GLY A 113 -16.95 1.72 -10.60
N VAL A 114 -15.85 2.46 -10.68
CA VAL A 114 -15.15 2.76 -11.95
C VAL A 114 -14.53 1.49 -12.54
N PHE A 115 -13.98 0.63 -11.69
CA PHE A 115 -13.38 -0.64 -12.13
C PHE A 115 -14.38 -1.50 -12.90
N GLN A 116 -15.58 -1.70 -12.36
CA GLN A 116 -16.61 -2.53 -12.98
C GLN A 116 -17.03 -2.03 -14.35
N ARG A 117 -17.14 -0.71 -14.50
CA ARG A 117 -17.45 -0.06 -15.78
C ARG A 117 -16.30 -0.15 -16.78
N ALA A 118 -15.06 -0.02 -16.30
CA ALA A 118 -13.86 -0.17 -17.13
C ALA A 118 -13.68 -1.62 -17.64
N TYR A 119 -14.11 -2.62 -16.87
CA TYR A 119 -13.89 -4.03 -17.18
C TYR A 119 -15.13 -4.80 -17.63
N GLY A 120 -16.33 -4.21 -17.54
CA GLY A 120 -17.59 -4.88 -17.86
C GLY A 120 -17.82 -6.11 -16.97
N THR A 121 -17.69 -5.95 -15.65
CA THR A 121 -17.77 -7.05 -14.67
C THR A 121 -18.53 -6.62 -13.42
N ASP A 122 -19.13 -7.59 -12.72
CA ASP A 122 -19.79 -7.38 -11.40
C ASP A 122 -18.87 -7.81 -10.23
N LEU A 123 -17.65 -8.25 -10.54
CA LEU A 123 -16.65 -8.65 -9.55
C LEU A 123 -15.95 -7.43 -8.96
N SER A 124 -15.53 -7.52 -7.69
CA SER A 124 -14.54 -6.58 -7.15
C SER A 124 -13.21 -6.71 -7.90
N CYS A 125 -12.36 -5.68 -7.85
CA CYS A 125 -11.03 -5.73 -8.46
C CYS A 125 -10.22 -6.96 -7.97
N TYR A 126 -10.26 -7.28 -6.68
CA TYR A 126 -9.54 -8.43 -6.13
C TYR A 126 -10.05 -9.76 -6.69
N GLU A 127 -11.37 -9.95 -6.78
CA GLU A 127 -11.96 -11.16 -7.35
C GLU A 127 -11.70 -11.28 -8.85
N TYR A 128 -11.77 -10.16 -9.58
CA TYR A 128 -11.42 -10.12 -10.99
C TYR A 128 -9.97 -10.58 -11.18
N LEU A 129 -9.02 -10.05 -10.42
CA LEU A 129 -7.61 -10.43 -10.52
C LEU A 129 -7.36 -11.93 -10.25
N VAL A 130 -8.15 -12.60 -9.42
CA VAL A 130 -8.04 -14.06 -9.22
C VAL A 130 -8.30 -14.83 -10.52
N HIS A 131 -9.18 -14.33 -11.39
CA HIS A 131 -9.47 -14.92 -12.69
C HIS A 131 -8.52 -14.43 -13.81
N HIS A 132 -7.64 -13.48 -13.51
CA HIS A 132 -6.68 -12.87 -14.43
C HIS A 132 -5.26 -12.91 -13.86
N PRO A 133 -4.63 -14.11 -13.78
CA PRO A 133 -3.38 -14.33 -13.05
C PRO A 133 -2.20 -13.49 -13.57
N GLU A 134 -2.21 -13.12 -14.84
CA GLU A 134 -1.18 -12.25 -15.42
C GLU A 134 -1.25 -10.82 -14.82
N LEU A 135 -2.46 -10.24 -14.77
CA LEU A 135 -2.71 -8.94 -14.12
C LEU A 135 -2.43 -8.99 -12.62
N GLN A 136 -2.79 -10.10 -11.98
CA GLN A 136 -2.48 -10.34 -10.57
C GLN A 136 -0.97 -10.36 -10.33
N GLY A 137 -0.21 -11.02 -11.22
CA GLY A 137 1.25 -11.06 -11.18
C GLY A 137 1.86 -9.65 -11.25
N TYR A 138 1.41 -8.82 -12.20
CA TYR A 138 1.90 -7.44 -12.32
C TYR A 138 1.64 -6.61 -11.06
N MET A 139 0.44 -6.73 -10.48
CA MET A 139 0.12 -6.05 -9.22
C MET A 139 1.02 -6.52 -8.08
N GLN A 140 1.22 -7.83 -7.93
CA GLN A 140 2.07 -8.41 -6.88
C GLN A 140 3.53 -7.97 -7.03
N ASP A 141 4.07 -7.98 -8.24
CA ASP A 141 5.45 -7.57 -8.51
C ASP A 141 5.63 -6.07 -8.32
N ALA A 142 4.66 -5.25 -8.74
CA ALA A 142 4.69 -3.81 -8.50
C ALA A 142 4.58 -3.45 -7.00
N MET A 143 3.79 -4.19 -6.23
CA MET A 143 3.71 -4.01 -4.76
C MET A 143 5.04 -4.30 -4.06
N LYS A 144 5.90 -5.18 -4.61
CA LYS A 144 7.26 -5.42 -4.09
C LYS A 144 8.23 -4.26 -4.35
N LEU A 145 7.89 -3.36 -5.28
CA LEU A 145 8.71 -2.20 -5.67
C LEU A 145 8.38 -0.95 -4.89
N GLN A 146 7.50 -1.03 -3.88
CA GLN A 146 7.31 0.10 -2.97
C GLN A 146 8.70 0.61 -2.56
N PRO A 147 8.95 1.94 -2.66
CA PRO A 147 10.22 2.52 -2.27
C PRO A 147 10.63 1.97 -0.92
N PRO A 148 11.94 1.85 -0.61
CA PRO A 148 12.36 1.45 0.73
C PRO A 148 11.57 2.29 1.70
N ASP A 149 10.70 1.62 2.45
CA ASP A 149 9.82 2.24 3.43
C ASP A 149 10.69 3.26 4.15
N GLY A 150 10.33 4.54 4.09
CA GLY A 150 10.98 5.49 4.98
C GLY A 150 10.95 4.92 6.41
N ASP A 151 11.83 5.41 7.28
CA ASP A 151 12.00 4.80 8.59
C ASP A 151 10.80 5.10 9.51
N TRP A 152 9.67 4.42 9.31
CA TRP A 152 8.46 4.58 10.13
C TRP A 152 8.75 4.19 11.59
N LEU A 153 9.68 3.26 11.83
CA LEU A 153 10.09 2.91 13.19
C LEU A 153 10.78 4.09 13.89
N ALA A 154 11.53 4.93 13.16
CA ALA A 154 12.06 6.18 13.73
C ALA A 154 10.98 7.23 14.04
N ALA A 155 9.82 7.16 13.38
CA ALA A 155 8.67 8.02 13.66
C ALA A 155 7.87 7.56 14.89
N LEU A 156 8.00 6.29 15.31
CA LEU A 156 7.31 5.74 16.47
C LEU A 156 8.21 5.87 17.72
N PRO A 157 7.82 6.64 18.76
CA PRO A 157 8.61 6.79 19.98
C PRO A 157 8.51 5.57 20.92
N VAL A 158 8.91 4.39 20.43
CA VAL A 158 8.78 3.09 21.12
C VAL A 158 9.39 3.11 22.50
N GLU A 159 10.66 3.52 22.65
CA GLU A 159 11.35 3.50 23.93
C GLU A 159 10.66 4.40 24.98
N LYS A 160 10.18 5.57 24.56
CA LYS A 160 9.45 6.51 25.43
C LYS A 160 8.11 5.92 25.87
N GLU A 161 7.36 5.33 24.94
CA GLU A 161 6.05 4.76 25.20
C GLU A 161 6.14 3.47 26.04
N VAL A 162 7.18 2.66 25.85
CA VAL A 162 7.51 1.48 26.68
C VAL A 162 7.97 1.89 28.07
N ALA A 163 8.78 2.95 28.22
CA ALA A 163 9.16 3.46 29.54
C ALA A 163 7.96 4.00 30.34
N GLN A 164 6.90 4.42 29.66
CA GLN A 164 5.65 4.91 30.27
C GLN A 164 4.58 3.83 30.42
N TRP A 165 4.90 2.58 30.08
CA TRP A 165 3.99 1.45 30.23
C TRP A 165 3.62 1.30 31.72
N ARG A 166 2.33 1.41 32.06
CA ARG A 166 1.89 1.56 33.47
C ARG A 166 1.62 0.21 34.15
N GLY A 167 1.84 0.17 35.47
CA GLY A 167 1.35 -0.89 36.37
C GLY A 167 2.20 -2.17 36.41
N ALA A 168 1.68 -3.21 37.07
CA ALA A 168 2.30 -4.55 37.11
C ALA A 168 2.48 -5.19 35.70
N ALA A 169 1.81 -4.60 34.70
CA ALA A 169 1.85 -4.91 33.28
C ALA A 169 3.16 -4.55 32.57
N ALA A 170 3.91 -3.56 33.08
CA ALA A 170 5.21 -3.17 32.51
C ALA A 170 6.27 -4.29 32.62
N SER A 171 6.00 -5.28 33.48
CA SER A 171 6.81 -6.45 33.78
C SER A 171 6.14 -7.78 33.38
N ASP A 172 4.95 -7.73 32.77
CA ASP A 172 4.25 -8.95 32.32
C ASP A 172 4.69 -9.29 30.88
N PRO A 173 5.49 -10.35 30.67
CA PRO A 173 5.92 -10.76 29.34
C PRO A 173 4.75 -11.21 28.45
N GLU A 174 3.58 -11.53 29.02
CA GLU A 174 2.40 -11.99 28.28
C GLU A 174 1.54 -10.85 27.73
N ARG A 175 1.80 -9.60 28.15
CA ARG A 175 1.14 -8.44 27.55
C ARG A 175 1.65 -8.22 26.14
N VAL A 176 0.76 -7.78 25.25
CA VAL A 176 1.13 -7.55 23.86
C VAL A 176 1.73 -6.16 23.71
N LEU A 177 2.94 -6.07 23.18
CA LEU A 177 3.60 -4.80 22.87
C LEU A 177 3.08 -4.23 21.55
N PHE A 178 2.99 -5.06 20.52
CA PHE A 178 2.66 -4.61 19.16
C PHE A 178 1.73 -5.60 18.47
N VAL A 179 0.58 -5.11 18.02
CA VAL A 179 -0.38 -5.85 17.19
C VAL A 179 -0.44 -5.19 15.82
N ASP A 180 -0.03 -5.90 14.78
CA ASP A 180 -0.14 -5.48 13.38
C ASP A 180 -1.45 -6.00 12.79
N ILE A 181 -2.49 -5.16 12.76
CA ILE A 181 -3.83 -5.52 12.28
C ILE A 181 -3.87 -5.34 10.77
N GLY A 182 -4.20 -6.40 10.03
CA GLY A 182 -4.08 -6.43 8.57
C GLY A 182 -2.62 -6.48 8.10
N GLY A 183 -1.73 -7.07 8.91
CA GLY A 183 -0.28 -7.04 8.70
C GLY A 183 0.23 -7.98 7.60
N GLY A 184 -0.66 -8.71 6.91
CA GLY A 184 -0.30 -9.60 5.81
C GLY A 184 0.65 -10.71 6.25
N MET A 185 1.86 -10.73 5.66
CA MET A 185 2.90 -11.71 5.96
C MET A 185 3.71 -11.35 7.23
N GLY A 186 3.36 -10.27 7.94
CA GLY A 186 3.98 -9.84 9.20
C GLY A 186 5.33 -9.15 9.03
N HIS A 187 5.62 -8.58 7.86
CA HIS A 187 6.88 -7.87 7.61
C HIS A 187 7.15 -6.74 8.62
N GLN A 188 6.10 -6.02 9.06
CA GLN A 188 6.28 -4.91 10.01
C GLN A 188 6.55 -5.44 11.43
N CYS A 189 5.91 -6.52 11.85
CA CYS A 189 6.27 -7.22 13.09
C CYS A 189 7.73 -7.68 13.12
N LEU A 190 8.23 -8.23 12.01
CA LEU A 190 9.62 -8.68 11.90
C LEU A 190 10.59 -7.49 12.01
N ARG A 191 10.36 -6.42 11.24
CA ARG A 191 11.17 -5.20 11.32
C ARG A 191 11.14 -4.55 12.70
N PHE A 192 9.98 -4.53 13.35
CA PHE A 192 9.83 -4.03 14.72
C PHE A 192 10.72 -4.82 15.69
N ARG A 193 10.71 -6.16 15.61
CA ARG A 193 11.57 -7.02 16.44
C ARG A 193 13.06 -6.90 16.11
N GLU A 194 13.42 -6.75 14.85
CA GLU A 194 14.80 -6.51 14.44
C GLU A 194 15.35 -5.20 15.01
N ARG A 195 14.52 -4.15 15.05
CA ARG A 195 14.89 -2.83 15.58
C ARG A 195 14.88 -2.77 17.11
N TYR A 196 13.97 -3.51 17.74
CA TYR A 196 13.73 -3.52 19.17
C TYR A 196 13.76 -4.95 19.74
N PRO A 197 14.91 -5.66 19.66
CA PRO A 197 14.99 -7.07 20.07
C PRO A 197 14.76 -7.27 21.57
N ASP A 198 15.13 -6.28 22.39
CA ASP A 198 15.03 -6.34 23.84
C ASP A 198 13.71 -5.75 24.38
N ALA A 199 12.82 -5.26 23.51
CA ALA A 199 11.56 -4.68 23.95
C ALA A 199 10.63 -5.77 24.52
N PRO A 200 10.13 -5.62 25.76
CA PRO A 200 9.35 -6.64 26.44
C PRO A 200 7.94 -6.77 25.84
N GLY A 201 7.32 -7.92 26.05
CA GLY A 201 5.95 -8.22 25.60
C GLY A 201 5.89 -8.87 24.22
N ARG A 202 4.72 -9.37 23.87
CA ARG A 202 4.47 -10.14 22.63
C ARG A 202 4.32 -9.24 21.40
N VAL A 203 4.61 -9.80 20.23
CA VAL A 203 4.41 -9.13 18.93
C VAL A 203 3.55 -10.06 18.08
N VAL A 204 2.39 -9.56 17.65
CA VAL A 204 1.36 -10.36 16.99
C VAL A 204 1.00 -9.75 15.65
N VAL A 205 1.06 -10.52 14.58
CA VAL A 205 0.43 -10.18 13.30
C VAL A 205 -0.97 -10.76 13.25
N GLN A 206 -1.94 -9.93 12.87
CA GLN A 206 -3.33 -10.29 12.64
C GLN A 206 -3.71 -10.09 11.19
N ASP A 207 -4.36 -11.08 10.59
CA ASP A 207 -4.93 -11.00 9.25
C ASP A 207 -6.02 -12.08 9.09
N MET A 208 -6.70 -12.09 7.94
CA MET A 208 -7.71 -13.08 7.62
C MET A 208 -7.13 -14.52 7.70
N PRO A 209 -7.96 -15.53 8.05
CA PRO A 209 -7.50 -16.91 8.20
C PRO A 209 -6.72 -17.44 6.99
N ILE A 210 -7.13 -17.05 5.77
CA ILE A 210 -6.46 -17.47 4.54
C ILE A 210 -5.06 -16.87 4.38
N THR A 211 -4.84 -15.64 4.85
CA THR A 211 -3.53 -14.98 4.82
C THR A 211 -2.63 -15.59 5.89
N ILE A 212 -3.12 -15.68 7.13
CA ILE A 212 -2.39 -16.28 8.25
C ILE A 212 -2.03 -17.76 7.98
N GLY A 213 -2.90 -18.50 7.28
CA GLY A 213 -2.64 -19.87 6.88
C GLY A 213 -1.47 -20.03 5.89
N ARG A 214 -1.08 -18.98 5.17
CA ARG A 214 0.05 -18.98 4.22
C ARG A 214 1.38 -18.60 4.86
N ILE A 215 1.38 -18.07 6.08
CA ILE A 215 2.59 -17.68 6.78
C ILE A 215 3.37 -18.94 7.21
N PRO A 216 4.64 -19.09 6.81
CA PRO A 216 5.49 -20.16 7.33
C PRO A 216 5.67 -20.04 8.85
N LYS A 217 5.48 -21.15 9.56
CA LYS A 217 5.57 -21.22 11.04
C LYS A 217 6.72 -22.14 11.47
N PRO A 218 7.41 -21.85 12.60
CA PRO A 218 7.27 -20.65 13.43
C PRO A 218 7.78 -19.39 12.72
N MET A 219 7.21 -18.23 13.04
CA MET A 219 7.76 -16.98 12.52
C MET A 219 9.07 -16.61 13.26
N PRO A 220 10.00 -15.90 12.61
CA PRO A 220 11.21 -15.40 13.26
C PRO A 220 10.92 -14.46 14.44
N HIS A 221 11.92 -14.28 15.30
CA HIS A 221 11.92 -13.32 16.41
C HIS A 221 10.74 -13.45 17.40
N GLY A 222 10.14 -14.63 17.51
CA GLY A 222 9.03 -14.87 18.42
C GLY A 222 7.76 -14.11 18.04
N VAL A 223 7.59 -13.74 16.76
CA VAL A 223 6.35 -13.14 16.25
C VAL A 223 5.26 -14.21 16.23
N GLU A 224 4.06 -13.84 16.68
CA GLU A 224 2.89 -14.71 16.68
C GLU A 224 1.97 -14.36 15.50
N ALA A 225 1.43 -15.37 14.84
CA ALA A 225 0.46 -15.20 13.75
C ALA A 225 -0.94 -15.61 14.23
N MET A 226 -1.88 -14.66 14.24
CA MET A 226 -3.24 -14.87 14.73
C MET A 226 -4.28 -14.52 13.67
N ALA A 227 -5.18 -15.45 13.37
CA ALA A 227 -6.29 -15.18 12.47
C ALA A 227 -7.30 -14.23 13.13
N HIS A 228 -7.62 -13.12 12.48
CA HIS A 228 -8.59 -12.14 12.96
C HIS A 228 -9.11 -11.29 11.80
N SER A 229 -10.43 -11.08 11.76
CA SER A 229 -11.06 -10.05 10.93
C SER A 229 -11.24 -8.79 11.75
N PHE A 230 -10.87 -7.63 11.22
CA PHE A 230 -11.13 -6.34 11.87
C PHE A 230 -12.64 -6.03 12.03
N ASP A 231 -13.51 -6.80 11.39
CA ASP A 231 -14.96 -6.73 11.60
C ASP A 231 -15.41 -7.36 12.93
N ASP A 232 -14.60 -8.26 13.48
CA ASP A 232 -14.89 -8.89 14.76
C ASP A 232 -14.35 -8.03 15.93
N PRO A 233 -14.90 -8.17 17.15
CA PRO A 233 -14.30 -7.57 18.33
C PRO A 233 -12.83 -7.98 18.47
N GLN A 234 -11.95 -7.00 18.72
CA GLN A 234 -10.51 -7.26 18.83
C GLN A 234 -10.22 -8.22 20.00
N PRO A 235 -9.60 -9.40 19.76
CA PRO A 235 -9.38 -10.43 20.79
C PRO A 235 -8.29 -10.07 21.80
N ILE A 236 -7.32 -9.22 21.43
CA ILE A 236 -6.31 -8.67 22.34
C ILE A 236 -6.92 -7.41 22.96
N LYS A 237 -7.63 -7.58 24.08
CA LYS A 237 -8.47 -6.53 24.68
C LYS A 237 -8.34 -6.49 26.19
N SER A 238 -8.65 -5.34 26.76
CA SER A 238 -8.74 -5.18 28.21
C SER A 238 -9.96 -5.96 28.74
N GLU A 239 -9.74 -7.01 29.55
CA GLU A 239 -10.81 -7.73 30.24
C GLU A 239 -10.66 -7.58 31.77
N PHE A 240 -11.76 -7.23 32.46
CA PHE A 240 -11.85 -7.39 33.91
C PHE A 240 -12.23 -8.84 34.23
N LEU A 241 -11.24 -9.74 34.33
CA LEU A 241 -11.47 -11.07 34.85
C LEU A 241 -11.29 -11.09 36.38
N PHE A 242 -12.36 -11.46 37.11
CA PHE A 242 -12.33 -11.96 38.49
C PHE A 242 -11.37 -11.25 39.47
N PHE A 243 -11.51 -9.92 39.60
CA PHE A 243 -10.82 -9.10 40.62
C PHE A 243 -9.29 -8.98 40.48
N LEU A 244 -8.71 -9.38 39.35
CA LEU A 244 -7.31 -9.08 39.01
C LEU A 244 -7.26 -8.26 37.72
N PRO A 245 -6.49 -7.16 37.67
CA PRO A 245 -6.21 -6.49 36.40
C PRO A 245 -5.41 -7.46 35.52
N SER A 246 -6.04 -8.00 34.49
CA SER A 246 -5.35 -8.73 33.43
C SER A 246 -5.28 -7.82 32.20
N PRO A 247 -4.14 -7.17 31.94
CA PRO A 247 -3.99 -6.33 30.76
C PRO A 247 -3.71 -7.23 29.55
N LEU A 248 -4.77 -7.84 29.01
CA LEU A 248 -4.72 -8.54 27.72
C LEU A 248 -4.82 -7.59 26.52
N ASP A 249 -4.82 -6.27 26.75
CA ASP A 249 -4.70 -5.25 25.70
C ASP A 249 -3.26 -5.12 25.19
N ALA A 250 -3.10 -4.38 24.09
CA ALA A 250 -1.81 -4.08 23.51
C ALA A 250 -1.34 -2.66 23.79
N LYS A 251 -0.01 -2.47 23.83
CA LYS A 251 0.57 -1.12 23.86
C LYS A 251 0.36 -0.39 22.53
N PHE A 252 0.64 -1.04 21.41
CA PHE A 252 0.41 -0.51 20.06
C PHE A 252 -0.54 -1.40 19.27
N TYR A 253 -1.65 -0.81 18.82
CA TYR A 253 -2.50 -1.37 17.78
C TYR A 253 -2.19 -0.64 16.48
N TYR A 254 -1.47 -1.33 15.59
CA TYR A 254 -0.90 -0.79 14.38
C TYR A 254 -1.75 -1.18 13.17
N LEU A 255 -2.08 -0.21 12.32
CA LEU A 255 -2.84 -0.38 11.09
C LEU A 255 -2.07 0.29 9.95
N ARG A 256 -1.45 -0.51 9.08
CA ARG A 256 -0.76 0.01 7.89
C ARG A 256 -1.56 -0.23 6.63
N ASN A 257 -1.91 0.83 5.90
CA ASN A 257 -2.60 0.70 4.61
C ASN A 257 -3.90 -0.15 4.68
N VAL A 258 -4.61 -0.09 5.81
CA VAL A 258 -5.87 -0.85 6.00
C VAL A 258 -7.08 0.06 5.77
N LEU A 259 -7.14 1.18 6.49
CA LEU A 259 -8.31 2.05 6.52
C LEU A 259 -8.58 2.76 5.18
N HIS A 260 -7.60 2.83 4.27
CA HIS A 260 -7.78 3.39 2.94
C HIS A 260 -8.71 2.56 2.04
N GLY A 261 -8.90 1.27 2.37
CA GLY A 261 -9.72 0.34 1.60
C GLY A 261 -11.14 0.22 2.14
N LEU A 262 -11.44 0.91 3.24
CA LEU A 262 -12.72 0.86 3.91
C LEU A 262 -13.53 2.14 3.63
N PRO A 263 -14.83 2.01 3.29
CA PRO A 263 -15.76 3.14 3.29
C PRO A 263 -15.79 3.85 4.65
N TYR A 264 -16.21 5.11 4.67
CA TYR A 264 -16.13 5.95 5.87
C TYR A 264 -16.84 5.33 7.08
N ASP A 265 -18.10 4.94 6.95
CA ASP A 265 -18.89 4.38 8.05
C ASP A 265 -18.35 3.03 8.54
N HIS A 266 -17.78 2.24 7.62
CA HIS A 266 -17.13 0.98 7.96
C HIS A 266 -15.84 1.20 8.74
N ALA A 267 -15.00 2.15 8.30
CA ALA A 267 -13.80 2.55 9.03
C ALA A 267 -14.13 3.05 10.44
N VAL A 268 -15.18 3.88 10.60
CA VAL A 268 -15.66 4.33 11.92
C VAL A 268 -16.09 3.15 12.78
N SER A 269 -16.86 2.20 12.22
CA SER A 269 -17.33 1.01 12.93
C SER A 269 -16.18 0.13 13.44
N VAL A 270 -15.19 -0.16 12.58
CA VAL A 270 -13.99 -0.92 12.93
C VAL A 270 -13.19 -0.22 14.02
N LEU A 271 -12.95 1.09 13.88
CA LEU A 271 -12.20 1.88 14.85
C LEU A 271 -12.91 1.95 16.21
N LYS A 272 -14.25 2.05 16.25
CA LYS A 272 -15.02 2.01 17.51
C LYS A 272 -14.86 0.68 18.25
N LYS A 273 -14.91 -0.45 17.52
CA LYS A 273 -14.67 -1.78 18.11
C LYS A 273 -13.26 -1.88 18.68
N LEU A 274 -12.27 -1.35 17.96
CA LEU A 274 -10.89 -1.31 18.42
C LEU A 274 -10.74 -0.44 19.67
N ALA A 275 -11.32 0.76 19.68
CA ALA A 275 -11.30 1.67 20.83
C ALA A 275 -11.85 1.00 22.11
N ALA A 276 -12.93 0.21 21.97
CA ALA A 276 -13.54 -0.51 23.10
C ALA A 276 -12.65 -1.61 23.68
N SER A 277 -11.68 -2.12 22.91
CA SER A 277 -10.71 -3.13 23.36
C SER A 277 -9.45 -2.52 23.98
N MET A 278 -9.20 -1.23 23.78
CA MET A 278 -7.96 -0.56 24.17
C MET A 278 -7.97 -0.13 25.65
N GLY A 279 -6.83 -0.29 26.32
CA GLY A 279 -6.57 0.26 27.65
C GLY A 279 -6.15 1.73 27.62
N ALA A 280 -6.10 2.36 28.79
CA ALA A 280 -5.76 3.78 28.92
C ALA A 280 -4.34 4.14 28.46
N ASP A 281 -3.40 3.18 28.48
CA ASP A 281 -2.03 3.34 28.01
C ASP A 281 -1.79 2.76 26.60
N SER A 282 -2.82 2.17 25.96
CA SER A 282 -2.79 1.74 24.57
C SER A 282 -2.68 2.93 23.62
N ARG A 283 -2.09 2.68 22.45
CA ARG A 283 -1.97 3.62 21.34
C ARG A 283 -2.48 2.97 20.07
N LEU A 284 -3.33 3.71 19.37
CA LEU A 284 -3.63 3.44 17.97
C LEU A 284 -2.51 4.10 17.15
N VAL A 285 -1.90 3.33 16.25
CA VAL A 285 -0.88 3.81 15.34
C VAL A 285 -1.33 3.50 13.92
N ILE A 286 -1.67 4.52 13.14
CA ILE A 286 -2.05 4.36 11.73
C ILE A 286 -0.85 4.77 10.88
N ASP A 287 -0.41 3.88 10.01
CA ASP A 287 0.63 4.09 9.00
C ASP A 287 -0.05 4.18 7.63
N ASP A 288 -0.26 5.40 7.17
CA ASP A 288 -0.88 5.66 5.87
C ASP A 288 -0.46 7.05 5.36
N LEU A 289 -0.85 7.34 4.13
CA LEU A 289 -0.63 8.63 3.50
C LEU A 289 -1.54 9.68 4.15
N VAL A 290 -0.95 10.80 4.57
CA VAL A 290 -1.68 11.99 5.03
C VAL A 290 -1.55 13.08 3.97
N ILE A 291 -2.60 13.26 3.16
CA ILE A 291 -2.61 14.32 2.15
C ILE A 291 -2.68 15.67 2.88
N PRO A 292 -1.80 16.64 2.59
CA PRO A 292 -1.95 17.97 3.16
C PRO A 292 -3.24 18.60 2.62
N ASP A 293 -3.96 19.35 3.46
CA ASP A 293 -5.22 19.98 3.05
C ASP A 293 -5.01 21.00 1.90
N GLU A 294 -3.78 21.51 1.74
CA GLU A 294 -3.36 22.37 0.65
C GLU A 294 -2.00 21.94 0.10
N GLY A 295 -1.77 22.16 -1.20
CA GLY A 295 -0.45 21.91 -1.81
C GLY A 295 -0.06 20.42 -1.92
N ALA A 296 -1.04 19.53 -2.01
CA ALA A 296 -0.81 18.09 -2.19
C ALA A 296 0.10 17.81 -3.39
N CYS A 297 1.06 16.90 -3.21
CA CYS A 297 1.93 16.50 -4.31
C CYS A 297 1.16 15.69 -5.34
N ARG A 298 1.56 15.79 -6.60
CA ARG A 298 0.90 15.10 -7.72
C ARG A 298 0.74 13.60 -7.47
N GLN A 299 1.77 12.97 -6.91
CA GLN A 299 1.80 11.53 -6.66
C GLN A 299 0.76 11.08 -5.63
N ALA A 300 0.58 11.84 -4.54
CA ALA A 300 -0.43 11.56 -3.53
C ALA A 300 -1.85 11.65 -4.12
N CYS A 301 -2.11 12.69 -4.91
CA CYS A 301 -3.40 12.84 -5.60
C CYS A 301 -3.65 11.70 -6.60
N GLN A 302 -2.63 11.28 -7.35
CA GLN A 302 -2.76 10.16 -8.27
C GLN A 302 -3.06 8.84 -7.55
N LEU A 303 -2.41 8.59 -6.41
CA LEU A 303 -2.70 7.39 -5.61
C LEU A 303 -4.14 7.41 -5.09
N ASP A 304 -4.67 8.54 -4.66
CA ASP A 304 -6.08 8.65 -4.25
C ASP A 304 -7.04 8.24 -5.39
N PHE A 305 -6.79 8.72 -6.61
CA PHE A 305 -7.53 8.31 -7.79
C PHE A 305 -7.38 6.81 -8.09
N VAL A 306 -6.20 6.22 -7.90
CA VAL A 306 -6.01 4.77 -8.01
C VAL A 306 -6.91 4.03 -7.01
N MET A 307 -6.95 4.49 -5.76
CA MET A 307 -7.76 3.87 -4.70
C MET A 307 -9.25 3.90 -5.06
N MET A 308 -9.76 5.09 -5.42
CA MET A 308 -11.16 5.27 -5.81
C MET A 308 -11.50 4.42 -7.05
N ALA A 309 -10.69 4.52 -8.10
CA ALA A 309 -11.00 3.90 -9.37
C ALA A 309 -10.88 2.37 -9.36
N SER A 310 -9.98 1.83 -8.53
CA SER A 310 -9.71 0.38 -8.50
C SER A 310 -10.52 -0.35 -7.43
N ILE A 311 -10.67 0.24 -6.24
CA ILE A 311 -11.25 -0.48 -5.09
C ILE A 311 -12.29 0.31 -4.28
N ALA A 312 -12.83 1.42 -4.83
CA ALA A 312 -13.71 2.32 -4.09
C ALA A 312 -13.09 2.83 -2.76
N GLY A 313 -11.75 2.86 -2.71
CA GLY A 313 -10.98 3.31 -1.57
C GLY A 313 -10.71 4.81 -1.62
N ARG A 314 -10.01 5.32 -0.60
CA ARG A 314 -9.57 6.72 -0.55
C ARG A 314 -8.31 6.90 0.27
N LYS A 315 -7.46 7.81 -0.15
CA LYS A 315 -6.42 8.44 0.69
C LYS A 315 -7.03 9.67 1.34
N ARG A 316 -6.70 9.91 2.60
CA ARG A 316 -7.36 10.95 3.41
C ARG A 316 -6.45 12.15 3.61
N THR A 317 -7.05 13.33 3.60
CA THR A 317 -6.37 14.54 4.03
C THR A 317 -6.15 14.54 5.53
N ARG A 318 -5.29 15.44 6.02
CA ARG A 318 -5.11 15.68 7.45
C ARG A 318 -6.45 15.93 8.14
N THR A 319 -7.28 16.84 7.63
CA THR A 319 -8.60 17.14 8.21
C THR A 319 -9.51 15.91 8.21
N GLN A 320 -9.54 15.13 7.13
CA GLN A 320 -10.36 13.91 7.06
C GLN A 320 -9.92 12.83 8.05
N TRP A 321 -8.61 12.70 8.34
CA TRP A 321 -8.11 11.83 9.39
C TRP A 321 -8.58 12.25 10.78
N TYR A 322 -8.53 13.55 11.09
CA TYR A 322 -9.10 14.07 12.35
C TYR A 322 -10.58 13.74 12.47
N THR A 323 -11.38 14.03 11.43
CA THR A 323 -12.82 13.75 11.42
C THR A 323 -13.13 12.26 11.60
N LEU A 324 -12.39 11.36 10.93
CA LEU A 324 -12.58 9.92 11.07
C LEU A 324 -12.30 9.45 12.50
N LEU A 325 -11.16 9.87 13.06
CA LEU A 325 -10.73 9.42 14.38
C LEU A 325 -11.59 10.00 15.50
N GLU A 326 -12.00 11.26 15.40
CA GLU A 326 -12.93 11.87 16.36
C GLU A 326 -14.28 11.15 16.36
N ALA A 327 -14.85 10.85 15.19
CA ALA A 327 -16.10 10.10 15.08
C ALA A 327 -16.02 8.68 15.67
N ALA A 328 -14.82 8.09 15.69
CA ALA A 328 -14.55 6.79 16.28
C ALA A 328 -14.17 6.84 17.77
N GLY A 329 -14.14 8.02 18.39
CA GLY A 329 -13.81 8.17 19.80
C GLY A 329 -12.31 8.17 20.08
N PHE A 330 -11.49 8.63 19.13
CA PHE A 330 -10.06 8.81 19.31
C PHE A 330 -9.66 10.28 19.34
N LYS A 331 -8.62 10.58 20.11
CA LYS A 331 -7.89 11.85 20.08
C LYS A 331 -6.53 11.62 19.45
N ILE A 332 -6.22 12.34 18.37
CA ILE A 332 -4.88 12.35 17.77
C ILE A 332 -3.90 13.01 18.74
N LEU A 333 -2.79 12.34 19.00
CA LEU A 333 -1.68 12.81 19.84
C LEU A 333 -0.59 13.46 19.00
N ASP A 334 -0.24 12.84 17.87
CA ASP A 334 0.79 13.32 16.96
C ASP A 334 0.57 12.78 15.54
N ILE A 335 1.08 13.51 14.53
CA ILE A 335 1.17 13.05 13.14
C ILE A 335 2.60 13.30 12.66
N HIS A 336 3.35 12.22 12.47
CA HIS A 336 4.75 12.29 12.06
C HIS A 336 4.92 11.79 10.62
N THR A 337 5.30 12.68 9.71
CA THR A 337 5.59 12.37 8.31
C THR A 337 7.04 11.89 8.15
N TYR A 338 7.24 10.72 7.55
CA TYR A 338 8.56 10.11 7.39
C TYR A 338 8.97 9.87 5.92
N THR A 339 8.11 10.21 4.95
CA THR A 339 8.48 10.26 3.52
C THR A 339 8.12 11.59 2.88
N TRP A 340 8.93 12.01 1.90
CA TRP A 340 8.69 13.20 1.08
C TRP A 340 9.00 12.90 -0.39
N PRO A 341 8.21 13.41 -1.35
CA PRO A 341 7.07 14.32 -1.19
C PRO A 341 5.72 13.62 -0.91
N LEU A 342 5.70 12.27 -0.83
CA LEU A 342 4.46 11.49 -0.79
C LEU A 342 3.68 11.69 0.52
N GLN A 343 4.38 11.94 1.62
CA GLN A 343 3.82 12.14 2.97
C GLN A 343 3.15 10.90 3.57
N ASP A 344 3.84 9.75 3.48
CA ASP A 344 3.54 8.65 4.40
C ASP A 344 3.81 9.11 5.83
N SER A 345 2.86 8.85 6.72
CA SER A 345 2.85 9.36 8.08
C SER A 345 2.41 8.30 9.07
N LEU A 346 2.95 8.39 10.28
CA LEU A 346 2.37 7.77 11.45
C LEU A 346 1.42 8.74 12.15
N ILE A 347 0.17 8.35 12.27
CA ILE A 347 -0.81 9.02 13.12
C ILE A 347 -0.89 8.23 14.43
N MET A 348 -0.48 8.85 15.53
CA MET A 348 -0.64 8.28 16.86
C MET A 348 -1.90 8.85 17.51
N ALA A 349 -2.75 7.99 18.04
CA ALA A 349 -3.99 8.38 18.71
C ALA A 349 -4.24 7.56 19.98
N SER A 350 -5.03 8.13 20.90
CA SER A 350 -5.51 7.46 22.11
C SER A 350 -7.03 7.40 22.14
N PRO A 351 -7.64 6.33 22.67
CA PRO A 351 -9.08 6.27 22.86
C PRO A 351 -9.52 7.35 23.87
N VAL A 352 -10.69 7.94 23.63
CA VAL A 352 -11.35 8.85 24.57
C VAL A 352 -12.24 8.01 25.48
N HIS A 353 -11.76 7.72 26.69
CA HIS A 353 -12.61 7.07 27.69
C HIS A 353 -13.62 8.08 28.21
N VAL A 354 -14.91 7.83 27.97
CA VAL A 354 -15.99 8.55 28.64
C VAL A 354 -15.97 8.07 30.10
N GLY A 355 -15.53 8.94 31.00
CA GLY A 355 -15.38 8.65 32.42
C GLY A 355 -16.69 8.50 33.18
#